data_AF-W3A5E6-F1
#
_entry.id   AF-W3A5E6-F1
#
_cell.length_a   1.000
_cell.length_b   1.000
_cell.length_c   1.000
_cell.angle_alpha   90.00
_cell.angle_beta   90.00
_cell.angle_gamma   90.00
#
_symmetry.space_group_name_H-M   'P 1'
#
loop_
_entity.id
_entity.type
_entity.pdbx_description
1 polymer ?
#
loop_
_entity_poly.entity_id
_entity_poly.type
_entity_poly.pdbx_seq_one_letter_code
_entity_poly.pdbx_strand_id
1 'polypeptide(L)'
;MKRMRTESTEENAAPTTLLHRQDFIDMNQEMHEYDEMREKIIKRSREILKASKQAIFALHRSDKAEALKLLGSAEKVIPELVTLTEKNPSLRDGALSSSLEEYAEAKCFCYYLDTKCLLPRRDVPIVLKNEYLGGVIDFTGELMRYAVVKATAREVDEVKRCKDMVEAISGELIQFDFRNGPLRRKFDSVKYNLRKLEVRYCCGRVAENLQSSNRCTFSIDVTKKNTLYELSLVTNSGLTLQAHSVQETPAASTREDEE
;
A
#
# COMPACT_ATOMS: atom_id res chain seq x y z
N MET A 1 55.67 -54.68 61.03
CA MET A 1 56.30 -54.02 59.86
C MET A 1 55.35 -52.91 59.41
N LYS A 2 55.71 -51.62 59.60
CA LYS A 2 56.16 -50.67 58.54
C LYS A 2 55.08 -50.51 57.43
N ARG A 3 54.44 -49.36 57.17
CA ARG A 3 54.90 -47.95 57.18
C ARG A 3 53.70 -46.96 57.24
N MET A 4 53.94 -45.81 57.87
CA MET A 4 53.23 -44.52 57.67
C MET A 4 53.59 -43.86 56.32
N ARG A 5 52.79 -42.85 55.96
CA ARG A 5 52.88 -41.78 54.92
C ARG A 5 51.76 -41.95 53.87
N THR A 6 51.03 -40.91 53.46
CA THR A 6 51.19 -39.45 53.62
C THR A 6 49.87 -38.79 53.23
N GLU A 7 49.64 -37.61 53.79
CA GLU A 7 48.70 -36.58 53.34
C GLU A 7 48.81 -36.33 51.83
N SER A 8 47.67 -36.14 51.18
CA SER A 8 47.51 -35.32 49.97
C SER A 8 46.03 -34.93 49.93
N THR A 9 45.72 -33.81 50.58
CA THR A 9 45.35 -32.55 49.90
C THR A 9 43.93 -32.60 49.36
N GLU A 10 43.05 -31.99 50.13
CA GLU A 10 41.79 -31.40 49.68
C GLU A 10 42.04 -30.62 48.38
N GLU A 11 41.69 -31.23 47.24
CA GLU A 11 41.49 -30.47 46.02
C GLU A 11 40.20 -29.66 46.20
N ASN A 12 40.35 -28.45 46.73
CA ASN A 12 39.43 -27.35 46.50
C ASN A 12 39.43 -27.03 45.00
N ALA A 13 38.76 -27.87 44.22
CA ALA A 13 38.38 -27.55 42.85
C ALA A 13 37.31 -26.45 42.94
N ALA A 14 37.75 -25.19 42.85
CA ALA A 14 36.85 -24.07 42.61
C ALA A 14 35.91 -24.47 41.44
N PRO A 15 34.60 -24.26 41.55
CA PRO A 15 33.67 -24.70 40.53
C PRO A 15 33.94 -23.88 39.26
N THR A 16 34.68 -24.46 38.31
CA THR A 16 34.89 -23.90 36.98
C THR A 16 33.51 -23.79 36.35
N THR A 17 32.93 -22.60 36.43
CA THR A 17 31.54 -22.37 36.02
C THR A 17 31.55 -22.34 34.49
N LEU A 18 31.37 -23.51 33.87
CA LEU A 18 31.45 -23.70 32.42
C LEU A 18 30.45 -22.82 31.66
N LEU A 19 29.37 -22.42 32.34
CA LEU A 19 28.36 -21.48 31.88
C LEU A 19 27.86 -20.64 33.05
N HIS A 20 27.84 -19.31 32.90
CA HIS A 20 27.13 -18.41 33.80
C HIS A 20 25.63 -18.47 33.49
N ARG A 21 24.89 -19.32 34.23
CA ARG A 21 23.45 -19.51 34.02
C ARG A 21 22.62 -18.23 34.16
N GLN A 22 23.10 -17.27 34.96
CA GLN A 22 22.42 -16.00 35.15
C GLN A 22 22.36 -15.20 33.85
N ASP A 23 23.47 -15.14 33.10
CA ASP A 23 23.52 -14.46 31.81
C ASP A 23 22.49 -15.03 30.82
N PHE A 24 22.28 -16.35 30.81
CA PHE A 24 21.26 -16.99 29.96
C PHE A 24 19.83 -16.69 30.41
N ILE A 25 19.59 -16.52 31.72
CA ILE A 25 18.28 -16.13 32.25
C ILE A 25 17.99 -14.68 31.87
N ASP A 26 18.98 -13.79 32.03
CA ASP A 26 18.86 -12.37 31.69
C ASP A 26 18.63 -12.19 30.18
N MET A 27 19.41 -12.88 29.34
CA MET A 27 19.19 -12.91 27.88
C MET A 27 17.79 -13.42 27.51
N ASN A 28 17.29 -14.46 28.18
CA ASN A 28 15.94 -14.97 27.90
C ASN A 28 14.86 -13.99 28.35
N GLN A 29 15.07 -13.25 29.44
CA GLN A 29 14.17 -12.21 29.90
C GLN A 29 14.13 -11.03 28.92
N GLU A 30 15.28 -10.54 28.45
CA GLU A 30 15.36 -9.49 27.43
C GLU A 30 14.62 -9.89 26.14
N MET A 31 14.78 -11.16 25.73
CA MET A 31 14.09 -11.70 24.55
C MET A 31 12.57 -11.73 24.74
N HIS A 32 12.08 -12.12 25.93
CA HIS A 32 10.66 -12.08 26.25
C HIS A 32 10.10 -10.65 26.29
N GLU A 33 10.81 -9.71 26.88
CA GLU A 33 10.40 -8.30 26.92
C GLU A 33 10.30 -7.71 25.50
N TYR A 34 11.24 -8.04 24.62
CA TYR A 34 11.20 -7.66 23.21
C TYR A 34 9.99 -8.24 22.48
N ASP A 35 9.68 -9.52 22.69
CA ASP A 35 8.52 -10.17 22.08
C ASP A 35 7.19 -9.58 22.59
N GLU A 36 7.09 -9.26 23.88
CA GLU A 36 5.92 -8.57 24.43
C GLU A 36 5.71 -7.19 23.82
N MET A 37 6.78 -6.42 23.65
CA MET A 37 6.73 -5.12 22.96
C MET A 37 6.29 -5.28 21.51
N ARG A 38 6.83 -6.26 20.80
CA ARG A 38 6.47 -6.58 19.42
C ARG A 38 4.99 -6.94 19.29
N GLU A 39 4.47 -7.79 20.16
CA GLU A 39 3.05 -8.17 20.18
C GLU A 39 2.13 -6.97 20.47
N LYS A 40 2.52 -6.09 21.39
CA LYS A 40 1.78 -4.84 21.67
C LYS A 40 1.72 -3.96 20.42
N ILE A 41 2.85 -3.77 19.72
CA ILE A 41 2.92 -3.00 18.48
C ILE A 41 2.03 -3.61 17.40
N ILE A 42 2.08 -4.93 17.19
CA ILE A 42 1.27 -5.62 16.18
C ILE A 42 -0.23 -5.42 16.45
N LYS A 43 -0.68 -5.58 17.69
CA LYS A 43 -2.09 -5.44 18.06
C LYS A 43 -2.60 -4.02 17.79
N ARG A 44 -1.87 -3.00 18.24
CA ARG A 44 -2.24 -1.59 18.04
C ARG A 44 -2.12 -1.14 16.59
N SER A 45 -1.11 -1.63 15.86
CA SER A 45 -0.96 -1.36 14.42
C SER A 45 -2.19 -1.85 13.64
N ARG A 46 -2.74 -3.02 14.00
CA ARG A 46 -3.98 -3.53 13.39
C ARG A 46 -5.20 -2.62 13.63
N GLU A 47 -5.27 -1.92 14.76
CA GLU A 47 -6.32 -0.92 15.03
C GLU A 47 -6.22 0.25 14.04
N ILE A 48 -5.01 0.77 13.82
CA ILE A 48 -4.73 1.84 12.84
C ILE A 48 -5.06 1.38 11.42
N LEU A 49 -4.62 0.19 11.04
CA LEU A 49 -4.88 -0.38 9.72
C LEU A 49 -6.38 -0.53 9.47
N LYS A 50 -7.13 -1.04 10.46
CA LYS A 50 -8.58 -1.19 10.37
C LYS A 50 -9.28 0.16 10.25
N ALA A 51 -8.90 1.13 11.08
CA ALA A 51 -9.48 2.47 11.04
C ALA A 51 -9.22 3.17 9.69
N SER A 52 -8.01 3.04 9.15
CA SER A 52 -7.61 3.65 7.87
C SER A 52 -8.41 3.06 6.71
N LYS A 53 -8.55 1.72 6.65
CA LYS A 53 -9.42 1.05 5.65
C LYS A 53 -10.86 1.50 5.74
N GLN A 54 -11.41 1.53 6.96
CA GLN A 54 -12.78 1.98 7.18
C GLN A 54 -12.97 3.45 6.75
N ALA A 55 -11.95 4.30 6.98
CA ALA A 55 -11.97 5.68 6.53
C ALA A 55 -11.99 5.77 5.00
N ILE A 56 -11.17 5.00 4.27
CA ILE A 56 -11.18 4.96 2.80
C ILE A 56 -12.56 4.55 2.27
N PHE A 57 -13.17 3.51 2.84
CA PHE A 57 -14.53 3.09 2.47
C PHE A 57 -15.60 4.15 2.79
N ALA A 58 -15.46 4.89 3.89
CA ALA A 58 -16.34 5.99 4.22
C ALA A 58 -16.20 7.15 3.23
N LEU A 59 -14.97 7.48 2.82
CA LEU A 59 -14.67 8.50 1.82
C LEU A 59 -15.28 8.17 0.45
N HIS A 60 -15.21 6.91 0.00
CA HIS A 60 -15.87 6.49 -1.26
C HIS A 60 -17.40 6.60 -1.20
N ARG A 61 -17.99 6.42 -0.01
CA ARG A 61 -19.43 6.62 0.23
C ARG A 61 -19.81 8.07 0.45
N SER A 62 -18.87 9.01 0.30
CA SER A 62 -19.05 10.44 0.60
C SER A 62 -19.38 10.73 2.07
N ASP A 63 -19.13 9.79 2.98
CA ASP A 63 -19.27 9.99 4.43
C ASP A 63 -17.95 10.47 5.03
N LYS A 64 -17.68 11.76 4.84
CA LYS A 64 -16.45 12.40 5.31
C LYS A 64 -16.40 12.53 6.83
N ALA A 65 -17.54 12.70 7.48
CA ALA A 65 -17.60 12.89 8.94
C ALA A 65 -17.10 11.64 9.67
N GLU A 66 -17.56 10.46 9.24
CA GLU A 66 -17.09 9.20 9.83
C GLU A 66 -15.62 8.94 9.48
N ALA A 67 -15.18 9.25 8.26
CA ALA A 67 -13.78 9.12 7.87
C ALA A 67 -12.84 9.96 8.77
N LEU A 68 -13.20 11.22 9.05
CA LEU A 68 -12.42 12.09 9.93
C LEU A 68 -12.37 11.58 11.37
N LYS A 69 -13.48 11.04 11.88
CA LYS A 69 -13.54 10.42 13.20
C LYS A 69 -12.63 9.19 13.30
N LEU A 70 -12.66 8.33 12.29
CA LEU A 70 -11.80 7.14 12.21
C LEU A 70 -10.31 7.53 12.10
N LEU A 71 -9.97 8.50 11.27
CA LEU A 71 -8.60 9.03 11.18
C LEU A 71 -8.15 9.66 12.49
N GLY A 72 -9.02 10.39 13.18
CA GLY A 72 -8.72 10.95 14.51
C GLY A 72 -8.53 9.87 15.59
N SER A 73 -9.16 8.71 15.45
CA SER A 73 -8.89 7.56 16.33
C SER A 73 -7.51 6.95 16.08
N ALA A 74 -7.09 6.85 14.82
CA ALA A 74 -5.75 6.39 14.45
C ALA A 74 -4.67 7.38 14.94
N GLU A 75 -4.88 8.68 14.77
CA GLU A 75 -3.96 9.74 15.22
C GLU A 75 -3.66 9.72 16.72
N LYS A 76 -4.58 9.20 17.55
CA LYS A 76 -4.34 9.05 18.99
C LYS A 76 -3.41 7.89 19.30
N VAL A 77 -3.49 6.80 18.54
CA VAL A 77 -2.71 5.57 18.78
C VAL A 77 -1.29 5.68 18.20
N ILE A 78 -1.13 6.40 17.09
CA ILE A 78 0.15 6.47 16.38
C ILE A 78 1.31 7.02 17.26
N PRO A 79 1.17 8.13 18.01
CA PRO A 79 2.27 8.67 18.84
C PRO A 79 2.76 7.67 19.89
N GLU A 80 1.84 6.90 20.48
CA GLU A 80 2.20 5.84 21.45
C GLU A 80 3.11 4.80 20.81
N LEU A 81 2.80 4.37 19.58
CA LEU A 81 3.60 3.39 18.85
C LEU A 81 4.93 3.94 18.37
N VAL A 82 4.95 5.19 17.90
CA VAL A 82 6.19 5.83 17.45
C VAL A 82 7.19 5.93 18.61
N THR A 83 6.74 6.35 19.79
CA THR A 83 7.58 6.41 21.01
C THR A 83 8.14 5.04 21.38
N LEU A 84 7.36 3.96 21.22
CA LEU A 84 7.84 2.60 21.47
C LEU A 84 8.91 2.15 20.46
N THR A 85 8.78 2.57 19.20
CA THR A 85 9.76 2.25 18.15
C THR A 85 11.02 3.10 18.19
N GLU A 86 11.01 4.25 18.84
CA GLU A 86 12.25 5.04 19.07
C GLU A 86 13.23 4.29 19.96
N LYS A 87 12.72 3.49 20.91
CA LYS A 87 13.55 2.63 21.77
C LYS A 87 14.12 1.43 21.02
N ASN A 88 13.39 0.90 20.05
CA ASN A 88 13.74 -0.27 19.25
C ASN A 88 13.39 -0.06 17.77
N PRO A 89 14.29 0.54 16.98
CA PRO A 89 14.02 0.88 15.57
C PRO A 89 13.63 -0.34 14.71
N SER A 90 14.13 -1.54 15.04
CA SER A 90 13.80 -2.79 14.36
C SER A 90 12.32 -3.18 14.43
N LEU A 91 11.58 -2.69 15.43
CA LEU A 91 10.16 -2.99 15.61
C LEU A 91 9.24 -2.10 14.74
N ARG A 92 9.78 -1.06 14.10
CA ARG A 92 9.03 -0.19 13.19
C ARG A 92 8.73 -0.86 11.86
N ASP A 93 9.71 -1.62 11.36
CA ASP A 93 9.58 -2.35 10.12
C ASP A 93 8.55 -3.48 10.28
N GLY A 94 7.68 -3.64 9.27
CA GLY A 94 6.59 -4.60 9.28
C GLY A 94 5.25 -3.98 9.63
N ALA A 95 4.66 -4.39 10.77
CA ALA A 95 3.25 -4.09 11.06
C ALA A 95 2.95 -2.59 11.20
N LEU A 96 3.84 -1.83 11.86
CA LEU A 96 3.66 -0.38 12.02
C LEU A 96 3.82 0.33 10.67
N SER A 97 4.91 0.05 9.94
CA SER A 97 5.14 0.61 8.61
C SER A 97 3.95 0.39 7.66
N SER A 98 3.40 -0.82 7.59
CA SER A 98 2.21 -1.09 6.75
C SER A 98 0.96 -0.35 7.21
N SER A 99 0.81 -0.13 8.51
CA SER A 99 -0.34 0.59 9.06
C SER A 99 -0.23 2.10 8.84
N LEU A 100 0.98 2.65 8.90
CA LEU A 100 1.27 4.05 8.59
C LEU A 100 1.14 4.36 7.09
N GLU A 101 1.49 3.39 6.24
CA GLU A 101 1.29 3.47 4.79
C GLU A 101 -0.21 3.65 4.43
N GLU A 102 -1.07 2.79 4.98
CA GLU A 102 -2.53 2.87 4.79
C GLU A 102 -3.13 4.15 5.41
N TYR A 103 -2.59 4.58 6.56
CA TYR A 103 -2.99 5.85 7.16
C TYR A 103 -2.63 7.05 6.27
N ALA A 104 -1.42 7.05 5.68
CA ALA A 104 -0.98 8.09 4.75
C ALA A 104 -1.86 8.12 3.49
N GLU A 105 -2.20 6.95 2.94
CA GLU A 105 -3.14 6.81 1.83
C GLU A 105 -4.50 7.43 2.16
N ALA A 106 -5.12 7.05 3.28
CA ALA A 106 -6.42 7.55 3.69
C ALA A 106 -6.42 9.07 3.91
N LYS A 107 -5.34 9.63 4.47
CA LYS A 107 -5.14 11.07 4.63
C LYS A 107 -4.96 11.78 3.29
N CYS A 108 -4.16 11.23 2.38
CA CYS A 108 -4.01 11.77 1.03
C CYS A 108 -5.34 11.80 0.28
N PHE A 109 -6.13 10.72 0.38
CA PHE A 109 -7.44 10.65 -0.26
C PHE A 109 -8.43 11.66 0.31
N CYS A 110 -8.50 11.78 1.64
CA CYS A 110 -9.33 12.79 2.30
C CYS A 110 -8.96 14.22 1.86
N TYR A 111 -7.67 14.54 1.86
CA TYR A 111 -7.17 15.86 1.47
C TYR A 111 -7.41 16.17 -0.02
N TYR A 112 -7.27 15.16 -0.89
CA TYR A 112 -7.55 15.29 -2.32
C TYR A 112 -9.02 15.60 -2.59
N LEU A 113 -9.95 14.97 -1.87
CA LEU A 113 -11.38 15.23 -2.07
C LEU A 113 -11.77 16.69 -1.79
N ASP A 114 -11.05 17.36 -0.88
CA ASP A 114 -11.27 18.77 -0.53
C ASP A 114 -10.52 19.76 -1.40
N THR A 115 -9.22 19.55 -1.54
CA THR A 115 -8.29 20.53 -2.13
C THR A 115 -7.94 20.24 -3.57
N LYS A 116 -8.23 19.02 -4.05
CA LYS A 116 -7.78 18.47 -5.34
C LYS A 116 -6.26 18.45 -5.49
N CYS A 117 -5.52 18.53 -4.39
CA CYS A 117 -4.06 18.46 -4.33
C CYS A 117 -3.61 17.21 -3.56
N LEU A 118 -2.37 16.79 -3.79
CA LEU A 118 -1.73 15.77 -2.98
C LEU A 118 -1.31 16.37 -1.63
N LEU A 119 -1.56 15.64 -0.53
CA LEU A 119 -1.17 16.06 0.81
C LEU A 119 0.36 16.10 0.92
N PRO A 120 1.00 17.25 1.19
CA PRO A 120 2.45 17.31 1.35
C PRO A 120 2.97 16.45 2.52
N ARG A 121 4.11 15.75 2.33
CA ARG A 121 4.74 14.95 3.39
C ARG A 121 4.99 15.74 4.69
N ARG A 122 5.28 17.04 4.59
CA ARG A 122 5.51 17.93 5.74
C ARG A 122 4.33 18.00 6.71
N ASP A 123 3.12 17.77 6.22
CA ASP A 123 1.89 17.82 7.02
C ASP A 123 1.61 16.48 7.73
N VAL A 124 2.43 15.46 7.48
CA VAL A 124 2.42 14.14 8.13
C VAL A 124 3.83 13.76 8.59
N PRO A 125 4.42 14.49 9.56
CA PRO A 125 5.81 14.29 10.00
C PRO A 125 6.05 12.92 10.65
N ILE A 126 4.98 12.30 11.14
CA ILE A 126 4.96 11.01 11.83
C ILE A 126 5.32 9.84 10.88
N VAL A 127 5.04 10.03 9.58
CA VAL A 127 5.22 9.03 8.54
C VAL A 127 6.60 9.19 7.90
N LEU A 128 7.38 8.10 7.85
CA LEU A 128 8.70 8.09 7.22
C LEU A 128 8.59 8.21 5.69
N LYS A 129 9.71 8.57 5.05
CA LYS A 129 9.79 8.72 3.59
C LYS A 129 9.24 7.49 2.84
N ASN A 130 9.64 6.28 3.22
CA ASN A 130 9.26 5.05 2.52
C ASN A 130 7.78 4.72 2.75
N GLU A 131 7.28 4.93 3.97
CA GLU A 131 5.87 4.73 4.35
C GLU A 131 4.95 5.70 3.58
N TYR A 132 5.35 6.98 3.48
CA TYR A 132 4.59 7.98 2.72
C TYR A 132 4.60 7.68 1.22
N LEU A 133 5.75 7.30 0.66
CA LEU A 133 5.87 6.97 -0.75
C LEU A 133 5.00 5.76 -1.13
N GLY A 134 4.97 4.76 -0.26
CA GLY A 134 4.06 3.63 -0.38
C GLY A 134 2.59 4.04 -0.36
N GLY A 135 2.20 4.89 0.59
CA GLY A 135 0.82 5.38 0.71
C GLY A 135 0.39 6.25 -0.48
N VAL A 136 1.30 7.04 -1.06
CA VAL A 136 1.04 7.81 -2.29
C VAL A 136 0.82 6.87 -3.49
N ILE A 137 1.57 5.78 -3.59
CA ILE A 137 1.38 4.79 -4.65
C ILE A 137 0.03 4.11 -4.50
N ASP A 138 -0.32 3.63 -3.31
CA ASP A 138 -1.60 2.95 -3.07
C ASP A 138 -2.79 3.93 -3.26
N PHE A 139 -2.64 5.20 -2.89
CA PHE A 139 -3.59 6.28 -3.19
C PHE A 139 -3.91 6.43 -4.68
N THR A 140 -2.96 6.17 -5.60
CA THR A 140 -3.28 6.18 -7.05
C THR A 140 -4.29 5.09 -7.43
N GLY A 141 -4.30 3.97 -6.71
CA GLY A 141 -5.27 2.89 -6.86
C GLY A 141 -6.67 3.31 -6.38
N GLU A 142 -6.75 4.06 -5.28
CA GLU A 142 -8.02 4.61 -4.78
C GLU A 142 -8.56 5.74 -5.67
N LEU A 143 -7.69 6.57 -6.26
CA LEU A 143 -8.07 7.52 -7.30
C LEU A 143 -8.66 6.82 -8.53
N MET A 144 -8.08 5.69 -8.95
CA MET A 144 -8.65 4.90 -10.03
C MET A 144 -10.04 4.39 -9.66
N ARG A 145 -10.24 3.87 -8.43
CA ARG A 145 -11.56 3.42 -7.96
C ARG A 145 -12.57 4.56 -7.94
N TYR A 146 -12.18 5.72 -7.43
CA TYR A 146 -13.00 6.92 -7.40
C TYR A 146 -13.38 7.38 -8.83
N ALA A 147 -12.43 7.42 -9.74
CA ALA A 147 -12.66 7.79 -11.13
C ALA A 147 -13.62 6.83 -11.84
N VAL A 148 -13.62 5.53 -11.52
CA VAL A 148 -14.61 4.58 -12.07
C VAL A 148 -16.02 4.97 -11.66
N VAL A 149 -16.23 5.27 -10.37
CA VAL A 149 -17.54 5.70 -9.86
C VAL A 149 -17.99 7.00 -10.55
N LYS A 150 -17.07 7.96 -10.71
CA LYS A 150 -17.34 9.23 -11.40
C LYS A 150 -17.61 9.07 -12.89
N ALA A 151 -16.92 8.15 -13.56
CA ALA A 151 -17.19 7.82 -14.96
C ALA A 151 -18.60 7.23 -15.13
N THR A 152 -19.05 6.38 -14.21
CA THR A 152 -20.44 5.86 -14.21
C THR A 152 -21.46 6.97 -13.99
N ALA A 153 -21.14 7.97 -13.17
CA ALA A 153 -21.95 9.18 -12.99
C ALA A 153 -21.85 10.19 -14.14
N ARG A 154 -21.08 9.88 -15.20
CA ARG A 154 -20.80 10.75 -16.36
C ARG A 154 -20.11 12.07 -16.00
N GLU A 155 -19.38 12.12 -14.89
CA GLU A 155 -18.58 13.29 -14.50
C GLU A 155 -17.19 13.22 -15.15
N VAL A 156 -17.11 13.47 -16.47
CA VAL A 156 -15.87 13.32 -17.25
C VAL A 156 -14.76 14.26 -16.78
N ASP A 157 -15.10 15.46 -16.29
CA ASP A 157 -14.14 16.41 -15.74
C ASP A 157 -13.43 15.90 -14.48
N GLU A 158 -14.15 15.21 -13.58
CA GLU A 158 -13.53 14.62 -12.38
C GLU A 158 -12.64 13.43 -12.76
N VAL A 159 -13.04 12.63 -13.76
CA VAL A 159 -12.21 11.53 -14.29
C VAL A 159 -10.91 12.10 -14.87
N LYS A 160 -10.99 13.21 -15.60
CA LYS A 160 -9.80 13.90 -16.12
C LYS A 160 -8.88 14.36 -15.00
N ARG A 161 -9.42 15.02 -13.96
CA ARG A 161 -8.63 15.46 -12.80
C ARG A 161 -7.92 14.31 -12.10
N CYS A 162 -8.59 13.18 -11.92
CA CYS A 162 -7.97 11.99 -11.33
C CYS A 162 -6.84 11.44 -12.21
N LYS A 163 -7.05 11.43 -13.54
CA LYS A 163 -6.03 11.02 -14.50
C LYS A 163 -4.80 11.94 -14.44
N ASP A 164 -5.01 13.25 -14.49
CA ASP A 164 -3.94 14.26 -14.46
C ASP A 164 -3.14 14.17 -13.15
N MET A 165 -3.79 13.92 -12.01
CA MET A 165 -3.12 13.70 -10.73
C MET A 165 -2.24 12.43 -10.73
N VAL A 166 -2.76 11.31 -11.23
CA VAL A 166 -1.98 10.06 -11.31
C VAL A 166 -0.81 10.18 -12.29
N GLU A 167 -1.01 10.91 -13.40
CA GLU A 167 0.04 11.20 -14.37
C GLU A 167 1.16 12.06 -13.76
N ALA A 168 0.81 13.12 -13.02
CA ALA A 168 1.78 13.95 -12.30
C ALA A 168 2.57 13.14 -11.25
N ILE A 169 1.87 12.32 -10.44
CA ILE A 169 2.52 11.44 -9.46
C ILE A 169 3.46 10.46 -10.17
N SER A 170 3.01 9.82 -11.26
CA SER A 170 3.86 8.91 -12.03
C SER A 170 5.09 9.61 -12.59
N GLY A 171 4.96 10.85 -13.08
CA GLY A 171 6.08 11.65 -13.60
C GLY A 171 7.15 11.92 -12.55
N GLU A 172 6.75 12.28 -11.33
CA GLU A 172 7.68 12.46 -10.21
C GLU A 172 8.32 11.14 -9.78
N LEU A 173 7.54 10.07 -9.68
CA LEU A 173 8.03 8.75 -9.25
C LEU A 173 9.04 8.13 -10.22
N ILE A 174 9.00 8.45 -11.52
CA ILE A 174 10.00 7.98 -12.50
C ILE A 174 11.40 8.51 -12.17
N GLN A 175 11.51 9.69 -11.57
CA GLN A 175 12.80 10.30 -11.20
C GLN A 175 13.44 9.60 -9.99
N PHE A 176 12.68 8.80 -9.24
CA PHE A 176 13.21 8.04 -8.12
C PHE A 176 13.90 6.77 -8.60
N ASP A 177 15.18 6.63 -8.22
CA ASP A 177 15.93 5.39 -8.44
C ASP A 177 15.53 4.33 -7.40
N PHE A 178 14.42 3.64 -7.69
CA PHE A 178 13.96 2.51 -6.89
C PHE A 178 14.88 1.31 -7.11
N ARG A 179 15.79 1.08 -6.16
CA ARG A 179 16.50 -0.21 -6.07
C ARG A 179 15.50 -1.36 -5.97
N ASN A 180 15.85 -2.53 -6.51
CA ASN A 180 15.01 -3.74 -6.51
C ASN A 180 14.44 -4.02 -5.11
N GLY A 181 13.15 -3.70 -4.93
CA GLY A 181 12.49 -3.77 -3.63
C GLY A 181 10.96 -3.68 -3.74
N PRO A 182 10.23 -3.76 -2.62
CA PRO A 182 8.76 -3.76 -2.60
C PRO A 182 8.14 -2.53 -3.28
N LEU A 183 8.77 -1.36 -3.11
CA LEU A 183 8.35 -0.10 -3.72
C LEU A 183 8.40 -0.13 -5.25
N ARG A 184 9.32 -0.87 -5.86
CA ARG A 184 9.40 -0.99 -7.33
C ARG A 184 8.18 -1.73 -7.89
N ARG A 185 7.77 -2.83 -7.25
CA ARG A 185 6.57 -3.59 -7.65
C ARG A 185 5.31 -2.73 -7.48
N LYS A 186 5.23 -1.97 -6.39
CA LYS A 186 4.15 -1.00 -6.17
C LYS A 186 4.15 0.08 -7.25
N PHE A 187 5.30 0.63 -7.61
CA PHE A 187 5.40 1.63 -8.67
C PHE A 187 4.93 1.11 -10.04
N ASP A 188 5.26 -0.14 -10.40
CA ASP A 188 4.79 -0.71 -11.67
C ASP A 188 3.26 -0.82 -11.73
N SER A 189 2.58 -0.95 -10.58
CA SER A 189 1.12 -0.91 -10.51
C SER A 189 0.53 0.46 -10.90
N VAL A 190 1.24 1.56 -10.64
CA VAL A 190 0.82 2.93 -11.01
C VAL A 190 0.67 3.05 -12.52
N LYS A 191 1.63 2.51 -13.29
CA LYS A 191 1.58 2.51 -14.77
C LYS A 191 0.36 1.76 -15.32
N TYR A 192 -0.07 0.71 -14.62
CA TYR A 192 -1.26 -0.03 -14.98
C TYR A 192 -2.55 0.74 -14.63
N ASN A 193 -2.58 1.41 -13.48
CA ASN A 193 -3.68 2.29 -13.07
C ASN A 193 -3.86 3.46 -14.04
N LEU A 194 -2.76 4.10 -14.47
CA LEU A 194 -2.78 5.20 -15.43
C LEU A 194 -3.37 4.77 -16.78
N ARG A 195 -2.90 3.65 -17.35
CA ARG A 195 -3.44 3.09 -18.60
C ARG A 195 -4.95 2.82 -18.52
N LYS A 196 -5.41 2.29 -17.38
CA LYS A 196 -6.84 2.07 -17.13
C LYS A 196 -7.64 3.37 -17.04
N LEU A 197 -7.08 4.42 -16.45
CA LEU A 197 -7.70 5.74 -16.38
C LEU A 197 -7.81 6.38 -17.76
N GLU A 198 -6.75 6.28 -18.58
CA GLU A 198 -6.73 6.77 -19.96
C GLU A 198 -7.83 6.16 -20.82
N VAL A 199 -7.97 4.84 -20.81
CA VAL A 199 -9.00 4.12 -21.56
C VAL A 199 -10.40 4.59 -21.15
N ARG A 200 -10.64 4.77 -19.84
CA ARG A 200 -11.94 5.23 -19.33
C ARG A 200 -12.24 6.67 -19.68
N TYR A 201 -11.25 7.56 -19.55
CA TYR A 201 -11.39 8.96 -19.94
C TYR A 201 -11.70 9.09 -21.43
N CYS A 202 -10.96 8.37 -22.29
CA CYS A 202 -11.21 8.35 -23.73
C CYS A 202 -12.62 7.82 -24.05
N CYS A 203 -13.06 6.75 -23.40
CA CYS A 203 -14.41 6.22 -23.59
C CYS A 203 -15.50 7.24 -23.18
N GLY A 204 -15.32 7.91 -22.04
CA GLY A 204 -16.25 8.94 -21.56
C GLY A 204 -16.37 10.11 -22.53
N ARG A 205 -15.23 10.61 -23.02
CA ARG A 205 -15.18 11.73 -23.98
C ARG A 205 -15.80 11.39 -25.34
N VAL A 206 -15.61 10.16 -25.82
CA VAL A 206 -16.27 9.67 -27.06
C VAL A 206 -17.79 9.60 -26.87
N ALA A 207 -18.26 9.17 -25.70
CA ALA A 207 -19.69 9.13 -25.39
C ALA A 207 -20.33 10.53 -25.36
N GLU A 208 -19.69 11.54 -24.77
CA GLU A 208 -20.16 12.94 -24.78
C GLU A 208 -20.20 13.54 -26.20
N ASN A 209 -19.17 13.29 -27.01
CA ASN A 209 -19.09 13.78 -28.39
C ASN A 209 -20.15 13.13 -29.32
N LEU A 210 -20.54 11.88 -29.07
CA LEU A 210 -21.58 11.21 -29.85
C LEU A 210 -23.00 11.68 -29.48
N GLN A 211 -23.24 12.06 -28.22
CA GLN A 211 -24.53 12.60 -27.76
C GLN A 211 -24.81 13.99 -28.32
N SER A 212 -23.79 14.87 -28.36
CA SER A 212 -23.88 16.18 -29.00
C SER A 212 -24.11 16.11 -30.52
N SER A 213 -23.84 14.96 -31.14
CA SER A 213 -24.09 14.68 -32.56
C SER A 213 -25.45 14.02 -32.87
N ASN A 214 -26.31 13.80 -31.86
CA ASN A 214 -27.66 13.23 -31.99
C ASN A 214 -27.75 11.86 -32.72
N ARG A 215 -26.64 11.10 -32.78
CA ARG A 215 -26.51 10.00 -33.76
C ARG A 215 -26.71 8.57 -33.25
N CYS A 216 -26.74 8.27 -31.96
CA CYS A 216 -26.90 6.89 -31.46
C CYS A 216 -27.39 6.80 -30.01
N THR A 217 -28.24 5.81 -29.71
CA THR A 217 -28.50 5.30 -28.35
C THR A 217 -27.41 4.28 -27.99
N PHE A 218 -26.83 4.40 -26.79
CA PHE A 218 -25.69 3.57 -26.38
C PHE A 218 -26.03 2.76 -25.14
N SER A 219 -25.79 1.44 -25.22
CA SER A 219 -25.82 0.51 -24.07
C SER A 219 -24.39 0.06 -23.79
N ILE A 220 -23.79 0.52 -22.68
CA ILE A 220 -22.51 0.00 -22.21
C ILE A 220 -22.80 -1.28 -21.44
N ASP A 221 -22.56 -2.43 -22.05
CA ASP A 221 -22.63 -3.71 -21.36
C ASP A 221 -21.22 -4.09 -20.86
N VAL A 222 -20.86 -3.66 -19.65
CA VAL A 222 -19.62 -4.09 -19.00
C VAL A 222 -19.83 -5.50 -18.43
N THR A 223 -19.79 -6.52 -19.29
CA THR A 223 -19.87 -7.91 -18.85
C THR A 223 -18.56 -8.32 -18.18
N LYS A 224 -18.65 -8.78 -16.92
CA LYS A 224 -17.54 -9.39 -16.17
C LYS A 224 -17.11 -10.71 -16.82
N LYS A 225 -16.27 -10.67 -17.86
CA LYS A 225 -15.42 -11.81 -18.23
C LYS A 225 -14.01 -11.31 -18.51
N ASN A 226 -13.05 -12.01 -17.90
CA ASN A 226 -11.61 -11.83 -17.96
C ASN A 226 -11.06 -10.86 -19.02
N THR A 227 -10.40 -9.80 -18.54
CA THR A 227 -9.29 -9.09 -19.21
C THR A 227 -9.47 -8.57 -20.64
N LEU A 228 -10.67 -8.64 -21.22
CA LEU A 228 -11.01 -8.08 -22.52
C LEU A 228 -12.16 -7.10 -22.33
N TYR A 229 -11.88 -5.81 -22.53
CA TYR A 229 -12.91 -4.80 -22.64
C TYR A 229 -13.48 -4.89 -24.07
N GLU A 230 -14.55 -5.65 -24.27
CA GLU A 230 -15.33 -5.52 -25.50
C GLU A 230 -16.13 -4.22 -25.42
N LEU A 231 -15.64 -3.19 -26.13
CA LEU A 231 -16.42 -2.01 -26.46
C LEU A 231 -17.24 -2.34 -27.72
N SER A 232 -18.48 -2.76 -27.54
CA SER A 232 -19.44 -2.89 -28.64
C SER A 232 -20.11 -1.55 -28.90
N LEU A 233 -19.74 -0.90 -30.00
CA LEU A 233 -20.48 0.26 -30.51
C LEU A 233 -21.59 -0.26 -31.43
N VAL A 234 -22.83 -0.28 -30.93
CA VAL A 234 -24.02 -0.52 -31.77
C VAL A 234 -24.46 0.83 -32.31
N THR A 235 -24.30 1.01 -33.63
CA THR A 235 -24.81 2.20 -34.31
C THR A 235 -26.26 2.01 -34.74
N ASN A 236 -27.05 3.10 -34.88
CA ASN A 236 -28.42 3.05 -35.42
C ASN A 236 -28.51 2.44 -36.85
N SER A 237 -27.37 2.28 -37.52
CA SER A 237 -27.20 1.58 -38.80
C SER A 237 -26.97 0.06 -38.69
N GLY A 238 -27.01 -0.53 -37.50
CA GLY A 238 -26.78 -1.96 -37.29
C GLY A 238 -25.33 -2.41 -37.46
N LEU A 239 -24.37 -1.48 -37.60
CA LEU A 239 -22.95 -1.81 -37.57
C LEU A 239 -22.46 -1.92 -36.13
N THR A 240 -21.99 -3.12 -35.80
CA THR A 240 -21.25 -3.43 -34.57
C THR A 240 -19.76 -3.27 -34.86
N LEU A 241 -19.13 -2.23 -34.32
CA LEU A 241 -17.67 -2.11 -34.33
C LEU A 241 -17.13 -2.84 -33.10
N GLN A 242 -16.44 -3.96 -33.31
CA GLN A 242 -15.65 -4.63 -32.29
C GLN A 242 -14.22 -4.08 -32.34
N ALA A 243 -13.80 -3.38 -31.29
CA ALA A 243 -12.41 -3.03 -31.07
C ALA A 243 -11.76 -4.05 -30.14
N HIS A 244 -10.95 -4.95 -30.69
CA HIS A 244 -10.16 -5.90 -29.91
C HIS A 244 -8.81 -5.28 -29.56
N SER A 245 -8.60 -4.98 -28.28
CA SER A 245 -7.27 -4.69 -27.72
C SER A 245 -6.52 -6.02 -27.58
N VAL A 246 -5.65 -6.35 -28.53
CA VAL A 246 -4.73 -7.49 -28.42
C VAL A 246 -3.73 -7.19 -27.30
N GLN A 247 -3.75 -7.98 -26.23
CA GLN A 247 -2.68 -7.97 -25.24
C GLN A 247 -1.45 -8.63 -25.88
N GLU A 248 -0.38 -7.85 -26.14
CA GLU A 248 0.94 -8.47 -26.27
C GLU A 248 1.38 -8.93 -24.88
N THR A 249 1.37 -10.24 -24.68
CA THR A 249 2.03 -10.89 -23.55
C THR A 249 3.53 -10.59 -23.59
N PRO A 250 4.19 -10.32 -22.45
CA PRO A 250 5.64 -10.16 -22.42
C PRO A 250 6.29 -11.47 -22.86
N ALA A 251 7.18 -11.42 -23.84
CA ALA A 251 7.90 -12.56 -24.38
C ALA A 251 8.62 -13.33 -23.24
N ALA A 252 8.28 -14.62 -23.11
CA ALA A 252 9.03 -15.54 -22.28
C ALA A 252 10.42 -15.73 -22.88
N SER A 253 11.47 -15.53 -22.08
CA SER A 253 12.84 -15.85 -22.47
C SER A 253 12.98 -17.36 -22.60
N THR A 254 13.06 -17.87 -23.83
CA THR A 254 13.59 -19.20 -24.10
C THR A 254 15.10 -19.15 -23.87
N ARG A 255 15.56 -19.89 -22.85
CA ARG A 255 16.94 -20.36 -22.80
C ARG A 255 17.06 -21.40 -23.90
N GLU A 256 17.88 -21.11 -24.90
CA GLU A 256 18.40 -22.11 -25.82
C GLU A 256 19.50 -22.87 -25.07
N ASP A 257 19.26 -24.15 -24.85
CA ASP A 257 20.30 -25.11 -24.51
C ASP A 257 21.11 -25.34 -25.81
N GLU A 258 22.35 -24.84 -25.84
CA GLU A 258 23.36 -25.26 -26.80
C GLU A 258 24.23 -26.36 -26.18
N GLU A 259 24.43 -27.41 -27.00
CA GLU A 259 25.41 -28.52 -26.96
C GLU A 259 26.47 -28.60 -25.85
#